data_AF-A0A971MY60-F1
#
_entry.id   AF-A0A971MY60-F1
#
_cell.length_a   1.000
_cell.length_b   1.000
_cell.length_c   1.000
_cell.angle_alpha   90.00
_cell.angle_beta   90.00
_cell.angle_gamma   90.00
#
_symmetry.space_group_name_H-M   'P 1'
#
loop_
_entity.id
_entity.type
_entity.pdbx_description
1 polymer ?
#
loop_
_entity_poly.entity_id
_entity_poly.type
_entity_poly.pdbx_seq_one_letter_code
_entity_poly.pdbx_strand_id
1 'polypeptide(L)'
;MDTNLINWVTISEFYDPEEAYLVIGLLEASEIPVKVERETAGRLFGLTVGPLAKITILVPREKRAEVEKILEDVLNEPESPEND
;
A
#
# COMPACT_ATOMS: atom_id res chain seq x y z
N MET A 1 -27.23 -6.33 -16.59
CA MET A 1 -26.59 -6.76 -15.32
C MET A 1 -25.22 -6.15 -15.35
N ASP A 2 -25.16 -4.90 -14.94
CA ASP A 2 -23.98 -4.07 -15.10
C ASP A 2 -22.88 -4.58 -14.18
N THR A 3 -21.77 -4.90 -14.82
CA THR A 3 -20.56 -5.48 -14.28
C THR A 3 -20.14 -4.74 -13.00
N ASN A 4 -19.96 -5.48 -11.92
CA ASN A 4 -19.46 -4.95 -10.64
C ASN A 4 -18.07 -4.33 -10.88
N LEU A 5 -18.02 -3.02 -11.13
CA LEU A 5 -16.80 -2.25 -11.34
C LEU A 5 -16.16 -2.05 -9.97
N ILE A 6 -15.29 -2.98 -9.57
CA ILE A 6 -14.44 -2.81 -8.39
C ILE A 6 -13.56 -1.59 -8.63
N ASN A 7 -13.83 -0.51 -7.89
CA ASN A 7 -13.07 0.72 -7.97
C ASN A 7 -11.83 0.61 -7.08
N TRP A 8 -10.66 0.56 -7.69
CA TRP A 8 -9.38 0.50 -6.97
C TRP A 8 -8.90 1.91 -6.65
N VAL A 9 -8.46 2.11 -5.41
CA VAL A 9 -7.95 3.40 -4.93
C VAL A 9 -6.53 3.23 -4.42
N THR A 10 -5.68 4.21 -4.73
CA THR A 10 -4.32 4.28 -4.18
C THR A 10 -4.37 4.59 -2.69
N ILE A 11 -3.63 3.81 -1.91
CA ILE A 11 -3.47 4.04 -0.47
C ILE A 11 -2.11 4.63 -0.12
N SER A 12 -1.06 4.24 -0.86
CA SER A 12 0.32 4.57 -0.53
C SER A 12 1.22 4.36 -1.75
N GLU A 13 2.32 5.09 -1.76
CA GLU A 13 3.34 5.05 -2.81
C GLU A 13 4.69 4.85 -2.15
N PHE A 14 5.47 3.90 -2.65
CA PHE A 14 6.77 3.53 -2.11
C PHE A 14 7.83 3.65 -3.21
N TYR A 15 9.05 4.02 -2.83
CA TYR A 15 10.22 4.07 -3.71
C TYR A 15 11.29 3.06 -3.29
N ASP A 16 11.09 2.45 -2.13
CA ASP A 16 11.83 1.29 -1.64
C ASP A 16 10.97 0.02 -1.79
N PRO A 17 11.49 -1.03 -2.44
CA PRO A 17 10.74 -2.26 -2.65
C PRO A 17 10.52 -3.05 -1.36
N GLU A 18 11.44 -3.01 -0.39
CA GLU A 18 11.33 -3.77 0.85
C GLU A 18 10.18 -3.22 1.70
N GLU A 19 10.10 -1.90 1.87
CA GLU A 19 8.98 -1.24 2.55
C GLU A 19 7.63 -1.55 1.87
N ALA A 20 7.59 -1.48 0.54
CA ALA A 20 6.39 -1.81 -0.21
C ALA A 20 5.93 -3.25 0.05
N TYR A 21 6.86 -4.22 0.01
CA TYR A 21 6.53 -5.63 0.22
C TYR A 21 6.09 -5.93 1.65
N LEU A 22 6.62 -5.20 2.64
CA LEU A 22 6.17 -5.31 4.03
C LEU A 22 4.69 -4.92 4.17
N VAL A 23 4.31 -3.78 3.58
CA VAL A 23 2.92 -3.31 3.59
C VAL A 23 2.01 -4.26 2.78
N ILE A 24 2.46 -4.74 1.62
CA ILE A 24 1.69 -5.72 0.83
C ILE A 24 1.42 -6.97 1.68
N GLY A 25 2.46 -7.54 2.31
CA GLY A 25 2.33 -8.75 3.12
C GLY A 25 1.37 -8.58 4.30
N LEU A 26 1.39 -7.41 4.96
CA LEU A 26 0.47 -7.08 6.05
C LEU A 26 -0.99 -7.04 5.59
N LEU A 27 -1.26 -6.41 4.45
CA LEU A 27 -2.60 -6.29 3.91
C LEU A 27 -3.13 -7.64 3.42
N GLU A 28 -2.30 -8.43 2.74
CA GLU A 28 -2.64 -9.78 2.31
C GLU A 28 -2.91 -10.71 3.51
N ALA A 29 -2.11 -10.62 4.58
CA ALA A 29 -2.32 -11.37 5.82
C ALA A 29 -3.63 -10.98 6.53
N SER A 30 -4.12 -9.76 6.29
CA SER A 30 -5.41 -9.26 6.80
C SER A 30 -6.59 -9.59 5.86
N GLU A 31 -6.39 -10.46 4.87
CA GLU A 31 -7.36 -10.84 3.83
C GLU A 31 -7.85 -9.64 2.98
N ILE A 32 -7.02 -8.60 2.87
CA ILE A 32 -7.33 -7.41 2.06
C ILE A 32 -6.78 -7.62 0.65
N PRO A 33 -7.62 -7.46 -0.40
CA PRO A 33 -7.14 -7.53 -1.78
C PRO A 33 -6.21 -6.37 -2.09
N VAL A 34 -5.02 -6.66 -2.59
CA VAL A 34 -4.04 -5.65 -2.98
C VAL A 34 -3.72 -5.75 -4.47
N LYS A 35 -3.66 -4.60 -5.13
CA LYS A 35 -3.12 -4.46 -6.48
C LYS A 35 -1.87 -3.59 -6.41
N VAL A 36 -0.81 -4.05 -7.06
CA VAL A 36 0.48 -3.32 -7.10
C VAL A 36 0.73 -2.84 -8.52
N GLU A 37 0.97 -1.54 -8.67
CA GLU A 37 1.36 -0.93 -9.93
C GLU A 37 2.80 -0.42 -9.81
N ARG A 38 3.67 -0.84 -10.75
CA ARG A 38 5.08 -0.44 -10.79
C ARG A 38 5.38 0.30 -12.07
N GLU A 39 6.16 1.37 -11.99
CA GLU A 39 6.63 2.06 -13.20
C GLU A 39 7.46 1.11 -14.08
N THR A 40 7.00 0.91 -15.31
CA THR A 40 7.58 -0.08 -16.23
C THR A 40 8.96 0.34 -16.76
N ALA A 41 9.22 1.64 -16.85
CA ALA A 41 10.49 2.17 -17.33
C ALA A 41 11.66 1.80 -16.39
N GLY A 42 11.52 2.00 -15.08
CA GLY A 42 12.55 1.63 -14.10
C GLY A 42 12.90 0.13 -14.14
N ARG A 43 11.90 -0.74 -14.26
CA ARG A 43 12.11 -2.20 -14.35
C ARG A 43 12.94 -2.61 -15.58
N LEU A 44 12.69 -2.00 -16.74
CA LEU A 44 13.40 -2.34 -17.98
C LEU A 44 14.88 -1.94 -17.96
N PHE A 45 15.23 -0.89 -17.20
CA PHE A 45 16.60 -0.41 -17.05
C PHE A 45 17.30 -0.93 -15.78
N GLY A 46 16.69 -1.83 -15.02
CA GLY A 46 17.24 -2.35 -13.76
C GLY A 46 17.27 -1.33 -12.61
N LEU A 47 16.51 -0.24 -12.73
CA LEU A 47 16.38 0.80 -11.72
C LEU A 47 15.23 0.44 -10.77
N THR A 48 15.55 -0.40 -9.79
CA THR A 48 14.58 -0.95 -8.81
C THR A 48 14.53 -0.17 -7.49
N VAL A 49 15.33 0.89 -7.36
CA VAL A 49 15.36 1.81 -6.21
C VAL A 49 15.45 3.26 -6.67
N GLY A 50 14.84 4.19 -5.93
CA GLY A 50 14.90 5.63 -6.21
C GLY A 50 13.68 6.18 -6.99
N PRO A 51 13.74 7.42 -7.52
CA PRO A 51 12.55 8.13 -8.03
C PRO A 51 11.87 7.48 -9.24
N LEU A 52 12.55 6.55 -9.92
CA LEU A 52 12.02 5.79 -11.06
C LEU A 52 11.51 4.38 -10.66
N ALA A 53 11.62 4.04 -9.37
CA ALA A 53 11.20 2.78 -8.79
C ALA A 53 9.88 2.94 -8.01
N LYS A 54 9.00 3.81 -8.49
CA LYS A 54 7.71 4.05 -7.86
C LYS A 54 6.85 2.78 -7.89
N ILE A 55 6.39 2.38 -6.71
CA ILE A 55 5.48 1.28 -6.46
C ILE A 55 4.22 1.87 -5.81
N THR A 56 3.12 1.78 -6.53
CA THR A 56 1.81 2.22 -6.07
C THR A 56 1.04 1.02 -5.54
N ILE A 57 0.56 1.12 -4.30
CA ILE A 57 -0.31 0.10 -3.70
C ILE A 57 -1.75 0.59 -3.78
N LEU A 58 -2.62 -0.25 -4.34
CA LEU A 58 -4.04 0.01 -4.48
C LEU A 58 -4.86 -1.08 -3.80
N VAL A 59 -6.02 -0.68 -3.28
CA VAL A 59 -6.99 -1.58 -2.64
C VAL A 59 -8.40 -1.26 -3.15
N PRO A 60 -9.38 -2.18 -3.02
CA PRO A 60 -10.77 -1.86 -3.32
C PRO A 60 -11.25 -0.69 -2.47
N ARG A 61 -11.98 0.26 -3.06
CA ARG A 61 -12.50 1.45 -2.38
C ARG A 61 -13.25 1.12 -1.09
N GLU A 62 -13.96 0.01 -1.06
CA GLU A 62 -14.72 -0.48 0.10
C GLU A 62 -13.82 -0.85 1.28
N LYS A 63 -12.58 -1.26 1.00
CA LYS A 63 -11.58 -1.66 2.00
C LYS A 63 -10.65 -0.53 2.42
N ARG A 64 -10.70 0.63 1.75
CA ARG A 64 -9.83 1.77 2.05
C ARG A 64 -9.83 2.16 3.53
N ALA A 65 -11.01 2.28 4.15
CA ALA A 65 -11.11 2.69 5.55
C ALA A 65 -10.52 1.63 6.52
N GLU A 66 -10.65 0.35 6.18
CA GLU A 66 -10.05 -0.75 6.94
C GLU A 66 -8.52 -0.71 6.86
N VAL A 67 -8.00 -0.47 5.66
CA VAL A 67 -6.57 -0.32 5.39
C VAL A 67 -5.97 0.90 6.09
N GLU A 68 -6.65 2.06 6.03
CA GLU A 68 -6.21 3.27 6.72
C GLU A 68 -6.04 3.02 8.23
N LYS A 69 -6.93 2.24 8.84
CA LYS A 69 -6.84 1.87 10.26
C LYS A 69 -5.68 0.91 10.57
N ILE A 70 -5.44 -0.08 9.71
CA ILE A 70 -4.32 -1.03 9.87
C ILE A 70 -2.98 -0.30 9.73
N LEU A 71 -2.86 0.59 8.76
CA LEU A 71 -1.66 1.40 8.57
C LEU A 71 -1.44 2.36 9.72
N GLU A 72 -2.51 2.96 10.26
CA GLU A 72 -2.42 3.81 11.44
C GLU A 72 -1.92 3.01 12.66
N ASP A 73 -2.42 1.79 12.89
CA ASP A 73 -1.98 0.93 14.01
C ASP A 73 -0.51 0.48 13.87
N VAL A 74 -0.04 0.27 12.64
CA VAL A 74 1.34 -0.17 12.39
C VAL A 74 2.34 0.98 12.35
N LEU A 75 1.92 2.17 11.89
CA LEU A 75 2.79 3.35 11.80
C LEU A 75 2.76 4.23 13.05
N ASN A 76 1.64 4.25 13.78
CA ASN A 76 1.59 4.79 15.12
C ASN A 76 1.82 3.65 16.11
N GLU A 77 3.08 3.39 16.45
CA GLU A 77 3.37 3.03 17.84
C GLU A 77 2.62 4.06 18.71
N PRO A 78 1.80 3.65 19.70
CA PRO A 78 1.11 4.62 20.51
C PRO A 78 2.17 5.52 21.12
N GLU A 79 2.19 6.80 20.73
CA GLU A 79 2.70 7.83 21.61
C GLU A 79 1.95 7.57 22.92
N SER A 80 2.67 6.96 23.86
CA SER A 80 2.18 6.72 25.20
C SER A 80 1.61 8.06 25.64
N PRO A 81 0.35 8.15 26.08
CA PRO A 81 -0.11 9.38 26.68
C PRO A 81 0.85 9.66 27.85
N GLU A 82 1.74 10.63 27.65
CA GLU A 82 2.50 11.26 28.71
C GLU A 82 1.44 11.81 29.67
N ASN A 83 1.31 11.14 30.81
CA ASN A 83 0.44 11.60 31.88
C ASN A 83 1.09 12.86 32.46
N ASP A 84 0.39 13.98 32.40
CA ASP A 84 0.45 15.03 33.44
C ASP A 84 -0.98 15.49 33.79
#